data_AF-A0A2W0CDT4-F1
#
_entry.id   AF-A0A2W0CDT4-F1
#
_cell.length_a   1.000
_cell.length_b   1.000
_cell.length_c   1.000
_cell.angle_alpha   90.00
_cell.angle_beta   90.00
_cell.angle_gamma   90.00
#
_symmetry.space_group_name_H-M   'P 1'
#
loop_
_entity.id
_entity.type
_entity.pdbx_description
1 polymer ?
#
loop_
_entity_poly.entity_id
_entity_poly.type
_entity_poly.pdbx_seq_one_letter_code
_entity_poly.pdbx_strand_id
1 'polypeptide(L)' 'MNHIRNYLIAFMGNVTFTYFIFAEGTLNKPLMFATLMLLLMMGMDILKSRTTHTLN' A
#
# COMPACT_ATOMS: atom_id res chain seq x y z
N MET A 1 -6.88 8.41 13.05
CA MET A 1 -5.82 7.50 13.57
C MET A 1 -5.84 6.09 12.94
N ASN A 2 -6.98 5.54 12.50
CA ASN A 2 -7.04 4.16 11.97
C ASN A 2 -6.44 3.94 10.57
N HIS A 3 -6.54 4.93 9.66
CA HIS A 3 -6.05 4.77 8.28
C HIS A 3 -4.54 4.56 8.18
N ILE A 4 -3.74 5.35 8.90
CA ILE A 4 -2.27 5.23 8.92
C ILE A 4 -1.83 3.86 9.43
N ARG A 5 -2.48 3.35 10.48
CA ARG A 5 -2.19 2.01 11.00
C ARG A 5 -2.53 0.92 9.98
N ASN A 6 -3.66 1.04 9.28
CA ASN A 6 -4.05 0.08 8.26
C ASN A 6 -3.08 0.09 7.07
N TYR A 7 -2.62 1.27 6.65
CA TYR A 7 -1.59 1.40 5.61
C TYR A 7 -0.26 0.76 6.02
N LEU A 8 0.18 0.96 7.27
CA LEU A 8 1.40 0.31 7.78
C LEU A 8 1.28 -1.22 7.80
N ILE A 9 0.14 -1.75 8.26
CA ILE A 9 -0.10 -3.20 8.27
C ILE A 9 -0.12 -3.75 6.83
N ALA A 10 -0.81 -3.08 5.91
CA ALA A 10 -0.84 -3.47 4.51
C ALA A 10 0.55 -3.41 3.87
N PHE A 11 1.34 -2.37 4.15
CA PHE A 11 2.70 -2.24 3.67
C PHE A 11 3.58 -3.40 4.15
N MET A 12 3.59 -3.68 5.47
CA MET A 12 4.36 -4.79 6.04
C MET A 12 3.95 -6.14 5.45
N GLY A 13 2.65 -6.38 5.31
CA GLY A 13 2.13 -7.60 4.67
C GLY A 13 2.60 -7.76 3.23
N ASN A 14 2.58 -6.67 2.44
CA ASN A 14 3.06 -6.68 1.07
C ASN A 14 4.58 -6.93 0.98
N VAL A 15 5.39 -6.32 1.86
CA VAL A 15 6.84 -6.56 1.92
C VAL A 15 7.13 -8.03 2.23
N THR A 16 6.50 -8.59 3.26
CA THR A 16 6.70 -9.99 3.65
C THR A 16 6.26 -10.95 2.54
N PHE A 17 5.09 -10.73 1.95
CA PHE A 17 4.57 -11.58 0.88
C PHE A 17 5.48 -11.56 -0.36
N THR A 18 5.90 -10.37 -0.80
CA THR A 18 6.76 -10.26 -1.98
C THR A 18 8.20 -10.72 -1.73
N TYR A 19 8.69 -10.66 -0.48
CA TYR A 19 9.97 -11.27 -0.14
C TYR A 19 9.99 -12.78 -0.42
N PHE A 20 8.90 -13.49 -0.10
CA PHE A 20 8.78 -14.91 -0.40
C PHE A 20 8.59 -15.20 -1.90
N ILE A 21 7.89 -14.32 -2.63
CA ILE A 21 7.66 -14.51 -4.08
C ILE A 21 8.93 -14.31 -4.88
N PHE A 22 9.64 -13.21 -4.63
CA PHE A 22 10.81 -12.88 -5.42
C PHE A 22 12.00 -13.79 -5.05
N ALA A 23 12.09 -14.32 -3.83
CA ALA A 23 13.10 -15.29 -3.38
C ALA A 23 14.56 -14.95 -3.73
N GLU A 24 14.83 -13.69 -4.05
CA GLU A 24 16.12 -13.20 -4.56
C GLU A 24 17.12 -12.85 -3.44
N GLY A 25 16.72 -13.05 -2.18
CA GLY A 25 17.53 -12.71 -1.00
C GLY A 25 17.71 -11.21 -0.75
N THR A 26 17.16 -10.34 -1.62
CA THR A 26 17.25 -8.88 -1.50
C THR A 26 15.90 -8.25 -1.19
N LEU A 27 15.91 -7.15 -0.42
CA LEU A 27 14.71 -6.41 -0.04
C LEU A 27 14.28 -5.35 -1.07
N ASN A 28 15.11 -5.05 -2.07
CA ASN A 28 14.85 -3.93 -2.99
C ASN A 28 13.56 -4.10 -3.79
N LYS A 29 13.33 -5.27 -4.40
CA LYS A 29 12.11 -5.55 -5.18
C LYS A 29 10.86 -5.63 -4.30
N PRO A 30 10.86 -6.36 -3.17
CA PRO A 30 9.75 -6.34 -2.22
C PRO A 30 9.38 -4.95 -1.73
N LEU A 31 10.40 -4.14 -1.39
CA LEU A 31 10.19 -2.78 -0.88
C LEU A 31 9.62 -1.86 -1.95
N MET A 32 10.13 -1.93 -3.18
CA MET A 32 9.61 -1.14 -4.31
C MET A 32 8.15 -1.50 -4.60
N PHE A 33 7.84 -2.80 -4.63
CA PHE A 33 6.46 -3.27 -4.86
C PHE A 33 5.51 -2.82 -3.74
N ALA A 34 5.88 -3.05 -2.48
CA ALA A 34 5.04 -2.65 -1.34
C ALA A 34 4.83 -1.14 -1.28
N THR A 35 5.84 -0.35 -1.64
CA THR A 35 5.74 1.12 -1.72
C THR A 35 4.77 1.56 -2.82
N LEU A 36 4.85 0.96 -4.01
CA LEU A 36 3.90 1.24 -5.10
C LEU A 36 2.46 0.88 -4.70
N MET A 37 2.25 -0.27 -4.06
CA MET A 37 0.92 -0.67 -3.60
C MET A 37 0.35 0.27 -2.52
N LEU A 38 1.20 0.74 -1.61
CA LEU A 38 0.81 1.72 -0.60
C LEU A 38 0.35 3.03 -1.25
N LEU A 39 1.10 3.51 -2.24
CA LEU A 39 0.79 4.72 -3.01
C LEU A 39 -0.55 4.58 -3.75
N LEU A 40 -0.81 3.43 -4.36
CA LEU A 40 -2.08 3.14 -5.02
C LEU A 40 -3.26 3.15 -4.03
N MET A 41 -3.13 2.49 -2.88
CA MET A 41 -4.18 2.50 -1.85
C MET A 41 -4.48 3.91 -1.36
N MET A 42 -3.46 4.71 -1.07
CA MET A 42 -3.63 6.11 -0.67
C MET A 42 -4.27 6.94 -1.79
N GLY A 43 -3.83 6.76 -3.04
CA GLY A 43 -4.39 7.46 -4.19
C GLY A 43 -5.88 7.15 -4.41
N MET A 44 -6.27 5.88 -4.27
CA MET A 44 -7.67 5.46 -4.35
C MET A 44 -8.51 6.03 -3.21
N ASP A 45 -7.99 6.06 -1.99
CA ASP A 45 -8.70 6.66 -0.84
C ASP A 45 -8.86 8.18 -1.01
N ILE A 46 -7.84 8.87 -1.55
CA ILE A 46 -7.94 10.31 -1.89
C ILE A 46 -9.01 10.52 -2.96
N LEU A 47 -8.98 9.75 -4.06
CA LEU A 47 -9.97 9.86 -5.13
C LEU A 47 -11.38 9.62 -4.58
N LYS A 48 -11.58 8.54 -3.82
CA LYS A 48 -12.84 8.22 -3.16
C LYS A 48 -13.30 9.35 -2.25
N SER A 49 -12.43 9.91 -1.43
CA SER A 49 -12.79 11.04 -0.55
C SER A 49 -13.29 12.27 -1.32
N ARG A 50 -12.73 12.54 -2.50
CA ARG A 50 -13.13 13.67 -3.35
C ARG A 50 -14.43 13.41 -4.12
N THR A 51 -14.63 12.20 -4.63
CA THR A 51 -15.87 11.82 -5.32
C THR A 51 -17.07 11.79 -4.37
N THR A 52 -16.85 11.44 -3.09
CA THR A 52 -17.92 11.44 -2.08
C THR A 52 -18.36 12.88 -1.71
N HIS A 53 -17.48 13.87 -1.87
CA HIS A 53 -17.78 15.28 -1.58
C HIS A 53 -18.55 16.00 -2.71
N THR A 54 -18.59 15.43 -3.91
CA THR A 54 -19.26 16.02 -5.09
C THR A 54 -20.66 15.46 -5.37
N LEU A 55 -21.09 14.46 -4.60
CA LEU A 55 -22.39 13.78 -4.76
C LEU A 55 -23.41 14.14 -3.67
N ASN A 56 -23.18 15.23 -2.93
CA ASN A 56 -24.10 15.75 -1.91
C ASN A 56 -24.69 17.09 -2.36
#